data_AF-A0A7N2KZ48-F1
#
_entry.id   AF-A0A7N2KZ48-F1
#
_cell.length_a   1.000
_cell.length_b   1.000
_cell.length_c   1.000
_cell.angle_alpha   90.00
_cell.angle_beta   90.00
_cell.angle_gamma   90.00
#
_symmetry.space_group_name_H-M   'P 1'
#
loop_
_entity.id
_entity.type
_entity.pdbx_description
1 polymer ?
#
loop_
_entity_poly.entity_id
_entity_poly.type
_entity_poly.pdbx_seq_one_letter_code
_entity_poly.pdbx_strand_id
1 'polypeptide(L)'
;MVPQGGNGLNLMDVSDDLLDLMTKPLGAIDYLIFGCVCKRWRSYVAEFRQKFMASQPPLVVLLSPYARKYCYFYSIFDQSLYKVTLPDLFGKRCSRVCCGYFVMEDRIETVNSHIWLLHPFTGHELHFPRPSNQYFFVILASLATPSQEFVIIAIGGQFLQYYKSTDVMWTAYDYTDIFKGTPMDGKRWFLGGVVFKGKIYLLTNHGEIGVIRKLNPHPYVTMLEIESIGYSSFEVNLQLLAIDDKLLMICRNGLQIQREQFQVFELNFSMMKWVKMENFNDQALFLRHRSSGFSNVTRWSGSRQPMNCIYNLGISDGICTLHFLDDRDPKPFPSPPPQPITRASSGAPFWYFPNLSGSVDALYED
;
A
#
# COMPACT_ATOMS: atom_id res chain seq x y z
N MET A 1 -31.83 50.36 24.16
CA MET A 1 -30.60 49.75 23.62
C MET A 1 -30.63 48.27 23.96
N VAL A 2 -31.04 47.45 22.99
CA VAL A 2 -30.97 45.99 23.06
C VAL A 2 -29.93 45.60 22.01
N PRO A 3 -28.90 44.80 22.33
CA PRO A 3 -27.91 44.39 21.33
C PRO A 3 -28.62 43.49 20.32
N GLN A 4 -28.58 43.86 19.04
CA GLN A 4 -29.00 42.96 17.98
C GLN A 4 -28.10 41.73 18.00
N GLY A 5 -28.74 40.57 18.09
CA GLY A 5 -28.07 39.26 18.04
C GLY A 5 -27.24 39.14 16.78
N GLY A 6 -26.00 38.71 16.95
CA GLY A 6 -25.10 38.43 15.85
C GLY A 6 -25.73 37.44 14.88
N ASN A 7 -25.66 37.76 13.59
CA ASN A 7 -25.92 36.82 12.50
C ASN A 7 -24.94 35.65 12.63
N GLY A 8 -25.35 34.59 13.31
CA GLY A 8 -24.67 33.31 13.25
C GLY A 8 -24.77 32.81 11.81
N LEU A 9 -23.62 32.66 11.14
CA LEU A 9 -23.55 31.94 9.87
C LEU A 9 -24.25 30.60 10.03
N ASN A 10 -25.34 30.41 9.28
CA ASN A 10 -26.00 29.12 9.22
C ASN A 10 -25.05 28.16 8.53
N LEU A 11 -24.46 27.22 9.28
CA LEU A 11 -23.49 26.22 8.80
C LEU A 11 -24.03 25.36 7.63
N MET A 12 -25.33 25.44 7.35
CA MET A 12 -25.99 24.75 6.25
C MET A 12 -25.90 25.46 4.89
N ASP A 13 -25.63 26.77 4.84
CA ASP A 13 -25.65 27.59 3.61
C ASP A 13 -24.25 27.97 3.09
N VAL A 14 -23.22 27.25 3.51
CA VAL A 14 -21.83 27.50 3.10
C VAL A 14 -21.62 27.10 1.64
N SER A 15 -21.15 28.01 0.77
CA SER A 15 -20.82 27.73 -0.64
C SER A 15 -19.64 26.77 -0.78
N ASP A 16 -19.50 26.12 -1.93
CA ASP A 16 -18.41 25.16 -2.17
C ASP A 16 -17.03 25.85 -2.10
N ASP A 17 -16.93 27.12 -2.52
CA ASP A 17 -15.71 27.92 -2.40
C ASP A 17 -15.26 28.11 -0.94
N LEU A 18 -16.23 28.29 -0.03
CA LEU A 18 -15.93 28.39 1.40
C LEU A 18 -15.53 27.03 1.99
N LEU A 19 -16.19 25.95 1.57
CA LEU A 19 -15.79 24.59 1.98
C LEU A 19 -14.38 24.24 1.47
N ASP A 20 -14.01 24.65 0.26
CA ASP A 20 -12.65 24.52 -0.28
C ASP A 20 -11.64 25.30 0.56
N LEU A 21 -11.94 26.54 0.91
CA LEU A 21 -11.06 27.34 1.77
C LEU A 21 -10.88 26.72 3.16
N MET A 22 -11.95 26.18 3.75
CA MET A 22 -11.92 25.53 5.07
C MET A 22 -11.17 24.19 5.07
N THR A 23 -11.20 23.46 3.95
CA THR A 23 -10.58 22.13 3.85
C THR A 23 -9.10 22.16 3.46
N LYS A 24 -8.64 23.20 2.75
CA LYS A 24 -7.23 23.41 2.37
C LYS A 24 -6.19 23.19 3.49
N PRO A 25 -6.38 23.70 4.72
CA PRO A 25 -5.38 23.51 5.78
C PRO A 25 -5.48 22.16 6.50
N LEU A 26 -6.47 21.31 6.18
CA LEU A 26 -6.70 20.07 6.91
C LEU A 26 -5.71 18.97 6.49
N GLY A 27 -5.40 18.07 7.43
CA GLY A 27 -4.78 16.79 7.12
C GLY A 27 -5.78 15.78 6.59
N ALA A 28 -5.29 14.66 6.06
CA ALA A 28 -6.12 13.55 5.56
C ALA A 28 -7.21 13.10 6.55
N ILE A 29 -6.88 12.99 7.84
CA ILE A 29 -7.79 12.51 8.88
C ILE A 29 -8.83 13.58 9.23
N ASP A 30 -8.39 14.83 9.44
CA ASP A 30 -9.29 15.94 9.77
C ASP A 30 -10.29 16.23 8.63
N TYR A 31 -9.87 16.04 7.38
CA TYR A 31 -10.76 16.14 6.22
C TYR A 31 -11.88 15.09 6.22
N LEU A 32 -11.61 13.87 6.67
CA LEU A 32 -12.64 12.85 6.81
C LEU A 32 -13.60 13.18 7.96
N ILE A 33 -13.08 13.68 9.08
CA ILE A 33 -13.89 14.12 10.22
C ILE A 33 -14.77 15.32 9.83
N PHE A 34 -14.27 16.23 9.00
CA PHE A 34 -15.02 17.36 8.44
C PHE A 34 -16.28 16.88 7.69
N GLY A 35 -16.19 15.79 6.94
CA GLY A 35 -17.33 15.19 6.24
C GLY A 35 -18.43 14.65 7.15
N CYS A 36 -18.18 14.49 8.45
CA CYS A 36 -19.16 13.99 9.42
C CYS A 36 -20.11 15.07 9.97
N VAL A 37 -19.87 16.35 9.66
CA VAL A 37 -20.62 17.49 10.25
C VAL A 37 -22.09 17.53 9.78
N CYS A 38 -22.33 17.54 8.47
CA CYS A 38 -23.68 17.55 7.91
C CYS A 38 -23.72 16.88 6.53
N LYS A 39 -24.93 16.65 5.97
CA LYS A 39 -25.10 16.00 4.66
C LYS A 39 -24.37 16.74 3.54
N ARG A 40 -24.44 18.07 3.51
CA ARG A 40 -23.79 18.90 2.49
C ARG A 40 -22.27 18.74 2.52
N TRP A 41 -21.66 18.80 3.70
CA TRP A 41 -20.21 18.65 3.87
C TRP A 41 -19.76 17.23 3.56
N ARG A 42 -20.57 16.22 3.90
CA ARG A 42 -20.33 14.83 3.50
C ARG A 42 -20.30 14.67 1.98
N SER A 43 -21.26 15.26 1.27
CA SER A 43 -21.30 15.24 -0.19
C SER A 43 -20.08 15.91 -0.80
N TYR A 44 -19.72 17.11 -0.31
CA TYR A 44 -18.51 17.81 -0.73
C TYR A 44 -17.24 16.96 -0.51
N VAL A 45 -17.07 16.43 0.70
CA VAL A 45 -15.92 15.57 1.05
C VAL A 45 -15.89 14.32 0.17
N ALA A 46 -17.02 13.68 -0.09
CA ALA A 46 -17.09 12.49 -0.95
C ALA A 46 -16.69 12.80 -2.40
N GLU A 47 -17.14 13.93 -2.95
CA GLU A 47 -16.84 14.38 -4.31
C GLU A 47 -15.36 14.70 -4.51
N PHE A 48 -14.75 15.45 -3.58
CA PHE A 48 -13.37 15.91 -3.70
C PHE A 48 -12.35 15.00 -3.01
N ARG A 49 -12.79 13.90 -2.38
CA ARG A 49 -11.94 13.00 -1.57
C ARG A 49 -10.68 12.57 -2.30
N GLN A 50 -10.81 12.06 -3.52
CA GLN A 50 -9.68 11.49 -4.24
C GLN A 50 -8.60 12.54 -4.54
N LYS A 51 -9.03 13.69 -5.05
CA LYS A 51 -8.15 14.82 -5.33
C LYS A 51 -7.46 15.32 -4.05
N PHE A 52 -8.22 15.44 -2.96
CA PHE A 52 -7.68 15.87 -1.68
C PHE A 52 -6.66 14.86 -1.14
N MET A 53 -7.00 13.57 -1.08
CA MET A 53 -6.11 12.52 -0.57
C MET A 53 -4.82 12.37 -1.38
N ALA A 54 -4.86 12.64 -2.69
CA ALA A 54 -3.68 12.69 -3.56
C ALA A 54 -2.76 13.89 -3.30
N SER A 55 -3.25 14.93 -2.61
CA SER A 55 -2.45 16.07 -2.15
C SER A 55 -1.88 15.90 -0.74
N GLN A 56 -2.24 14.82 -0.05
CA GLN A 56 -1.80 14.57 1.31
C GLN A 56 -0.51 13.74 1.33
N PRO A 57 0.41 14.01 2.28
CA PRO A 57 1.60 13.19 2.46
C PRO A 57 1.26 11.78 2.97
N PRO A 58 2.12 10.78 2.72
CA PRO A 58 2.03 9.49 3.39
C PRO A 58 2.16 9.63 4.91
N LEU A 59 1.45 8.78 5.64
CA LEU A 59 1.43 8.73 7.10
C LEU A 59 2.13 7.46 7.59
N VAL A 60 2.80 7.53 8.74
CA VAL A 60 3.34 6.35 9.41
C VAL A 60 2.28 5.75 10.32
N VAL A 61 1.97 4.48 10.12
CA VAL A 61 1.07 3.72 10.99
C VAL A 61 1.87 3.06 12.10
N LEU A 62 1.45 3.34 13.33
CA LEU A 62 1.97 2.73 14.54
C LEU A 62 0.91 1.80 15.12
N LEU A 63 0.98 0.53 14.72
CA LEU A 63 0.07 -0.52 15.18
C LEU A 63 0.83 -1.45 16.13
N SER A 64 0.56 -1.31 17.43
CA SER A 64 1.15 -2.18 18.45
C SER A 64 0.72 -3.63 18.22
N PRO A 65 1.60 -4.61 18.46
CA PRO A 65 1.22 -6.00 18.37
C PRO A 65 0.21 -6.41 19.45
N TYR A 66 0.13 -5.63 20.53
CA TYR A 66 -0.85 -5.82 21.60
C TYR A 66 -2.01 -4.82 21.49
N ALA A 67 -2.11 -4.09 20.38
CA ALA A 67 -3.21 -3.17 20.14
C ALA A 67 -4.52 -3.97 20.23
N ARG A 68 -5.43 -3.49 21.08
CA ARG A 68 -6.78 -4.06 21.18
C ARG A 68 -7.77 -3.29 20.33
N LYS A 69 -7.79 -1.96 20.42
CA LYS A 69 -8.85 -1.14 19.80
C LYS A 69 -8.36 0.15 19.15
N TYR A 70 -7.05 0.32 18.96
CA TYR A 70 -6.53 1.58 18.43
C TYR A 70 -5.25 1.38 17.64
N CYS A 71 -5.07 2.25 16.64
CA CYS A 71 -3.79 2.50 16.01
C CYS A 71 -3.51 4.01 16.03
N TYR A 72 -2.28 4.37 15.68
CA TYR A 72 -1.90 5.76 15.51
C TYR A 72 -1.38 6.01 14.10
N PHE A 73 -1.75 7.15 13.55
CA PHE A 73 -1.18 7.70 12.33
C PHE A 73 -0.29 8.88 12.71
N TYR A 74 0.96 8.83 12.31
CA TYR A 74 1.95 9.86 12.57
C TYR A 74 2.36 10.51 11.25
N SER A 75 2.22 11.83 11.16
CA SER A 75 2.77 12.58 10.05
C SER A 75 4.18 13.03 10.40
N ILE A 76 5.14 12.67 9.54
CA ILE A 76 6.56 12.98 9.78
C ILE A 76 6.90 14.45 9.50
N PHE A 77 5.99 15.22 8.90
CA PHE A 77 6.27 16.56 8.40
C PHE A 77 5.84 17.67 9.35
N ASP A 78 4.66 17.54 9.94
CA ASP A 78 4.12 18.43 10.97
C ASP A 78 4.21 17.80 12.38
N GLN A 79 4.70 16.56 12.48
CA GLN A 79 4.85 15.80 13.72
C GLN A 79 3.52 15.56 14.47
N SER A 80 2.41 15.61 13.74
CA SER A 80 1.08 15.35 14.30
C SER A 80 0.86 13.85 14.50
N LEU A 81 0.19 13.50 15.61
CA LEU A 81 -0.16 12.13 15.97
C LEU A 81 -1.67 11.99 16.13
N TYR A 82 -2.27 11.21 15.26
CA TYR A 82 -3.70 10.96 15.24
C TYR A 82 -4.01 9.57 15.78
N LYS A 83 -4.91 9.50 16.76
CA LYS A 83 -5.40 8.24 17.31
C LYS A 83 -6.68 7.83 16.59
N VAL A 84 -6.70 6.61 16.06
CA VAL A 84 -7.86 6.03 15.40
C VAL A 84 -8.35 4.84 16.20
N THR A 85 -9.63 4.82 16.51
CA THR A 85 -10.28 3.66 17.14
C THR A 85 -10.61 2.63 16.08
N LEU A 86 -10.16 1.40 16.30
CA LEU A 86 -10.40 0.25 15.44
C LEU A 86 -11.30 -0.77 16.17
N PRO A 87 -11.92 -1.71 15.43
CA PRO A 87 -12.59 -2.86 16.02
C PRO A 87 -11.61 -3.73 16.84
N ASP A 88 -12.11 -4.75 17.53
CA ASP A 88 -11.26 -5.57 18.41
C ASP A 88 -10.20 -6.35 17.61
N LEU A 89 -8.94 -5.96 17.79
CA LEU A 89 -7.76 -6.54 17.15
C LEU A 89 -7.09 -7.59 18.02
N PHE A 90 -7.71 -8.01 19.13
CA PHE A 90 -7.13 -9.01 20.01
C PHE A 90 -6.80 -10.29 19.23
N GLY A 91 -5.55 -10.76 19.38
CA GLY A 91 -5.06 -11.95 18.67
C GLY A 91 -4.77 -11.73 17.18
N LYS A 92 -4.93 -10.52 16.64
CA LYS A 92 -4.68 -10.21 15.23
C LYS A 92 -3.29 -9.62 15.00
N ARG A 93 -2.82 -9.70 13.75
CA ARG A 93 -1.63 -9.01 13.24
C ARG A 93 -1.96 -8.38 11.89
N CYS A 94 -1.36 -7.23 11.60
CA CYS A 94 -1.42 -6.65 10.26
C CYS A 94 -0.23 -7.17 9.44
N SER A 95 -0.51 -7.87 8.34
CA SER A 95 0.53 -8.41 7.45
C SER A 95 0.95 -7.40 6.37
N ARG A 96 0.01 -6.59 5.86
CA ARG A 96 0.23 -5.66 4.74
C ARG A 96 -0.86 -4.58 4.67
N VAL A 97 -0.62 -3.53 3.87
CA VAL A 97 -1.66 -2.61 3.37
C VAL A 97 -1.97 -2.89 1.91
N CYS A 98 -3.25 -3.03 1.55
CA CYS A 98 -3.72 -3.27 0.18
C CYS A 98 -4.92 -2.38 -0.13
N CYS A 99 -4.86 -1.56 -1.20
CA CYS A 99 -5.94 -0.63 -1.57
C CYS A 99 -6.49 0.21 -0.40
N GLY A 100 -5.60 0.69 0.48
CA GLY A 100 -5.99 1.46 1.67
C GLY A 100 -6.60 0.65 2.83
N TYR A 101 -6.76 -0.67 2.70
CA TYR A 101 -7.14 -1.59 3.76
C TYR A 101 -5.92 -2.16 4.47
N PHE A 102 -6.03 -2.38 5.78
CA PHE A 102 -5.14 -3.26 6.52
C PHE A 102 -5.54 -4.71 6.28
N VAL A 103 -4.58 -5.54 5.88
CA VAL A 103 -4.75 -7.00 5.81
C VAL A 103 -4.46 -7.55 7.20
N MET A 104 -5.51 -7.89 7.92
CA MET A 104 -5.48 -8.42 9.28
C MET A 104 -5.63 -9.94 9.25
N GLU A 105 -4.78 -10.62 10.00
CA GLU A 105 -4.73 -12.08 10.11
C GLU A 105 -4.68 -12.48 11.58
N ASP A 106 -5.10 -13.71 11.89
CA ASP A 106 -4.86 -14.29 13.21
C ASP A 106 -3.36 -14.53 13.45
N ARG A 107 -2.91 -14.25 14.67
CA ARG A 107 -1.54 -14.59 15.12
C ARG A 107 -1.33 -16.09 15.21
N ILE A 108 -2.38 -16.80 15.66
CA ILE A 108 -2.41 -18.25 15.78
C ILE A 108 -3.47 -18.71 14.78
N GLU A 109 -2.99 -19.38 13.74
CA GLU A 109 -3.85 -19.83 12.66
C GLU A 109 -4.71 -21.02 13.13
N THR A 110 -6.00 -20.95 12.84
CA THR A 110 -6.97 -22.03 13.09
C THR A 110 -7.78 -22.30 11.84
N VAL A 111 -8.55 -23.40 11.82
CA VAL A 111 -9.49 -23.71 10.73
C VAL A 111 -10.55 -22.63 10.52
N ASN A 112 -10.83 -21.82 11.56
CA ASN A 112 -11.77 -20.71 11.52
C ASN A 112 -11.08 -19.35 11.31
N SER A 113 -9.81 -19.34 10.90
CA SER A 113 -9.12 -18.10 10.59
C SER A 113 -9.68 -17.47 9.32
N HIS A 114 -9.64 -16.15 9.26
CA HIS A 114 -10.13 -15.35 8.14
C HIS A 114 -9.07 -14.34 7.72
N ILE A 115 -9.07 -13.98 6.44
CA ILE A 115 -8.42 -12.75 5.99
C ILE A 115 -9.41 -11.62 6.24
N TRP A 116 -9.02 -10.66 7.06
CA TRP A 116 -9.85 -9.51 7.39
C TRP A 116 -9.24 -8.24 6.80
N LEU A 117 -9.91 -7.63 5.83
CA LEU A 117 -9.54 -6.32 5.31
C LEU A 117 -10.27 -5.24 6.08
N LEU A 118 -9.51 -4.40 6.79
CA LEU A 118 -10.05 -3.32 7.63
C LEU A 118 -9.62 -1.97 7.09
N HIS A 119 -10.58 -1.13 6.69
CA HIS A 119 -10.30 0.25 6.31
C HIS A 119 -10.18 1.11 7.57
N PRO A 120 -9.00 1.69 7.86
CA PRO A 120 -8.75 2.32 9.17
C PRO A 120 -9.59 3.57 9.43
N PHE A 121 -9.92 4.36 8.40
CA PHE A 121 -10.67 5.61 8.63
C PHE A 121 -12.19 5.48 8.59
N THR A 122 -12.74 4.55 7.82
CA THR A 122 -14.19 4.36 7.70
C THR A 122 -14.70 3.26 8.62
N GLY A 123 -13.80 2.40 9.12
CA GLY A 123 -14.17 1.19 9.84
C GLY A 123 -14.83 0.14 8.94
N HIS A 124 -14.77 0.29 7.61
CA HIS A 124 -15.32 -0.69 6.69
C HIS A 124 -14.53 -2.00 6.75
N GLU A 125 -15.23 -3.12 6.79
CA GLU A 125 -14.67 -4.46 6.98
C GLU A 125 -15.08 -5.40 5.86
N LEU A 126 -14.12 -6.17 5.36
CA LEU A 126 -14.37 -7.32 4.48
C LEU A 126 -13.70 -8.55 5.09
N HIS A 127 -14.44 -9.65 5.16
CA HIS A 127 -13.96 -10.90 5.75
C HIS A 127 -13.99 -12.01 4.70
N PHE A 128 -12.89 -12.75 4.60
CA PHE A 128 -12.74 -13.86 3.67
C PHE A 128 -12.33 -15.12 4.43
N PRO A 129 -12.81 -16.31 4.04
CA PRO A 129 -12.32 -17.55 4.62
C PRO A 129 -10.80 -17.67 4.38
N ARG A 130 -10.11 -18.48 5.16
CA ARG A 130 -8.69 -18.74 4.93
C ARG A 130 -8.48 -19.49 3.60
N PRO A 131 -7.46 -19.12 2.80
CA PRO A 131 -6.99 -19.94 1.69
C PRO A 131 -6.52 -21.33 2.16
N SER A 132 -6.68 -22.36 1.33
CA SER A 132 -6.29 -23.73 1.68
C SER A 132 -4.79 -23.90 1.88
N ASN A 133 -3.98 -23.19 1.09
CA ASN A 133 -2.52 -23.22 1.13
C ASN A 133 -1.95 -21.99 1.85
N GLN A 134 -0.73 -22.12 2.36
CA GLN A 134 0.01 -21.00 2.94
C GLN A 134 0.19 -19.88 1.91
N TYR A 135 0.20 -18.63 2.38
CA TYR A 135 0.41 -17.44 1.57
C TYR A 135 1.18 -16.40 2.37
N PHE A 136 1.81 -15.46 1.66
CA PHE A 136 2.54 -14.33 2.27
C PHE A 136 2.22 -12.99 1.60
N PHE A 137 1.40 -13.00 0.54
CA PHE A 137 0.97 -11.80 -0.16
C PHE A 137 -0.50 -11.93 -0.56
N VAL A 138 -1.22 -10.81 -0.52
CA VAL A 138 -2.62 -10.71 -0.92
C VAL A 138 -2.81 -9.50 -1.83
N ILE A 139 -3.59 -9.69 -2.90
CA ILE A 139 -4.06 -8.64 -3.81
C ILE A 139 -5.58 -8.58 -3.70
N LEU A 140 -6.15 -7.39 -3.61
CA LEU A 140 -7.58 -7.12 -3.78
C LEU A 140 -7.75 -6.32 -5.08
N ALA A 141 -8.66 -6.75 -5.95
CA ALA A 141 -8.99 -6.06 -7.19
C ALA A 141 -10.50 -6.09 -7.45
N SER A 142 -11.03 -5.06 -8.10
CA SER A 142 -12.41 -5.01 -8.59
C SER A 142 -12.53 -5.67 -9.96
N LEU A 143 -13.58 -6.45 -10.21
CA LEU A 143 -13.75 -7.24 -11.44
C LEU A 143 -14.49 -6.50 -12.55
N ALA A 144 -15.41 -5.59 -12.23
CA ALA A 144 -16.05 -4.72 -13.21
C ALA A 144 -16.68 -3.52 -12.53
N THR A 145 -16.53 -2.32 -13.10
CA THR A 145 -17.40 -1.18 -12.76
C THR A 145 -18.57 -1.18 -13.75
N PRO A 146 -19.85 -1.18 -13.33
CA PRO A 146 -20.38 -0.79 -12.01
C PRO A 146 -20.66 -1.95 -11.03
N SER A 147 -20.26 -3.19 -11.33
CA SER A 147 -20.50 -4.32 -10.40
C SER A 147 -19.72 -4.14 -9.09
N GLN A 148 -20.29 -4.58 -7.97
CA GLN A 148 -19.56 -4.67 -6.68
C GLN A 148 -18.70 -5.93 -6.59
N GLU A 149 -18.44 -6.61 -7.71
CA GLU A 149 -17.67 -7.83 -7.72
C GLU A 149 -16.18 -7.54 -7.56
N PHE A 150 -15.54 -8.32 -6.71
CA PHE A 150 -14.12 -8.22 -6.45
C PHE A 150 -13.50 -9.61 -6.43
N VAL A 151 -12.19 -9.64 -6.60
CA VAL A 151 -11.36 -10.82 -6.43
C VAL A 151 -10.27 -10.53 -5.41
N ILE A 152 -10.05 -11.50 -4.53
CA ILE A 152 -8.89 -11.55 -3.66
C ILE A 152 -7.99 -12.69 -4.14
N ILE A 153 -6.70 -12.41 -4.27
CA ILE A 153 -5.68 -13.36 -4.72
C ILE A 153 -4.63 -13.50 -3.63
N ALA A 154 -4.49 -14.70 -3.09
CA ALA A 154 -3.46 -15.05 -2.12
C ALA A 154 -2.30 -15.78 -2.83
N ILE A 155 -1.08 -15.28 -2.63
CA ILE A 155 0.14 -15.78 -3.28
C ILE A 155 0.97 -16.55 -2.25
N GLY A 156 1.24 -17.81 -2.55
CA GLY A 156 1.95 -18.77 -1.69
C GLY A 156 3.16 -19.40 -2.39
N GLY A 157 4.01 -18.58 -2.98
CA GLY A 157 5.17 -19.05 -3.73
C GLY A 157 4.79 -19.46 -5.14
N GLN A 158 4.64 -20.76 -5.41
CA GLN A 158 4.25 -21.29 -6.72
C GLN A 158 2.73 -21.49 -6.85
N PHE A 159 1.99 -21.30 -5.76
CA PHE A 159 0.54 -21.41 -5.73
C PHE A 159 -0.11 -20.03 -5.76
N LEU A 160 -1.12 -19.87 -6.61
CA LEU A 160 -2.04 -18.73 -6.57
C LEU A 160 -3.43 -19.22 -6.20
N GLN A 161 -4.05 -18.54 -5.26
CA GLN A 161 -5.37 -18.90 -4.73
C GLN A 161 -6.31 -17.73 -4.93
N TYR A 162 -7.47 -18.00 -5.54
CA TYR A 162 -8.44 -17.00 -5.95
C TYR A 162 -9.72 -17.18 -5.16
N TYR A 163 -10.31 -16.07 -4.74
CA TYR A 163 -11.64 -16.02 -4.17
C TYR A 163 -12.35 -14.79 -4.72
N LYS A 164 -13.42 -15.02 -5.48
CA LYS A 164 -14.29 -13.94 -5.96
C LYS A 164 -15.38 -13.68 -4.94
N SER A 165 -15.95 -12.49 -4.96
CA SER A 165 -17.11 -12.13 -4.15
C SER A 165 -18.30 -13.07 -4.33
N THR A 166 -18.38 -13.76 -5.47
CA THR A 166 -19.42 -14.74 -5.81
C THR A 166 -19.03 -16.19 -5.47
N ASP A 167 -17.78 -16.45 -5.08
CA ASP A 167 -17.29 -17.79 -4.78
C ASP A 167 -17.62 -18.18 -3.33
N VAL A 168 -17.91 -19.47 -3.12
CA VAL A 168 -18.11 -20.05 -1.76
C VAL A 168 -16.78 -20.48 -1.15
N MET A 169 -15.82 -20.88 -1.98
CA MET A 169 -14.54 -21.45 -1.56
C MET A 169 -13.39 -20.94 -2.42
N TRP A 170 -12.18 -21.02 -1.86
CA TRP A 170 -10.97 -20.69 -2.61
C TRP A 170 -10.70 -21.71 -3.71
N THR A 171 -10.28 -21.22 -4.87
CA THR A 171 -9.73 -22.06 -5.93
C THR A 171 -8.22 -21.88 -5.99
N ALA A 172 -7.47 -22.96 -5.82
CA ALA A 172 -6.00 -22.94 -5.85
C ALA A 172 -5.49 -23.52 -7.18
N TYR A 173 -4.50 -22.84 -7.77
CA TYR A 173 -3.79 -23.29 -8.96
C TYR A 173 -2.30 -23.43 -8.65
N ASP A 174 -1.73 -24.55 -9.06
CA ASP A 174 -0.29 -24.84 -9.00
C ASP A 174 0.37 -24.39 -10.30
N TYR A 175 1.32 -23.47 -10.19
CA TYR A 175 2.08 -22.95 -11.32
C TYR A 175 3.51 -23.48 -11.37
N THR A 176 3.85 -24.55 -10.66
CA THR A 176 5.19 -25.17 -10.68
C THR A 176 5.65 -25.46 -12.12
N ASP A 177 4.74 -25.90 -12.98
CA ASP A 177 5.05 -26.26 -14.37
C ASP A 177 5.60 -25.11 -15.22
N ILE A 178 5.25 -23.85 -14.93
CA ILE A 178 5.76 -22.72 -15.71
C ILE A 178 7.25 -22.46 -15.48
N PHE A 179 7.81 -23.04 -14.41
CA PHE A 179 9.22 -22.91 -14.06
C PHE A 179 10.05 -24.14 -14.44
N LYS A 180 9.39 -25.22 -14.90
CA LYS A 180 10.04 -26.48 -15.26
C LYS A 180 10.94 -26.35 -16.49
N GLY A 181 12.03 -27.12 -16.51
CA GLY A 181 12.95 -27.17 -17.64
C GLY A 181 13.87 -25.95 -17.76
N THR A 182 13.85 -25.05 -16.78
CA THR A 182 14.84 -23.98 -16.66
C THR A 182 16.04 -24.46 -15.83
N PRO A 183 17.24 -23.88 -15.99
CA PRO A 183 18.40 -24.22 -15.16
C PRO A 183 18.18 -23.98 -13.65
N MET A 184 17.08 -23.29 -13.28
CA MET A 184 16.71 -22.89 -11.93
C MET A 184 15.42 -23.57 -11.45
N ASP A 185 15.12 -24.75 -11.98
CA ASP A 185 13.94 -25.53 -11.64
C ASP A 185 13.79 -25.72 -10.12
N GLY A 186 12.58 -25.52 -9.60
CA GLY A 186 12.27 -25.54 -8.16
C GLY A 186 12.81 -24.36 -7.32
N LYS A 187 13.56 -23.41 -7.91
CA LYS A 187 14.08 -22.22 -7.19
C LYS A 187 13.37 -20.91 -7.57
N ARG A 188 12.28 -21.00 -8.35
CA ARG A 188 11.48 -19.87 -8.80
C ARG A 188 10.12 -19.88 -8.10
N TRP A 189 9.70 -18.72 -7.62
CA TRP A 189 8.39 -18.51 -7.01
C TRP A 189 7.97 -17.05 -7.10
N PHE A 190 6.67 -16.78 -7.00
CA PHE A 190 6.13 -15.44 -6.99
C PHE A 190 6.34 -14.79 -5.62
N LEU A 191 6.83 -13.56 -5.57
CA LEU A 191 7.00 -12.76 -4.34
C LEU A 191 5.77 -11.89 -4.02
N GLY A 192 5.01 -11.53 -5.04
CA GLY A 192 3.90 -10.61 -4.92
C GLY A 192 3.38 -10.18 -6.28
N GLY A 193 2.46 -9.23 -6.28
CA GLY A 193 1.97 -8.65 -7.52
C GLY A 193 1.24 -7.34 -7.30
N VAL A 194 0.88 -6.69 -8.41
CA VAL A 194 0.17 -5.42 -8.43
C VAL A 194 -0.83 -5.40 -9.57
N VAL A 195 -1.93 -4.68 -9.39
CA VAL A 195 -2.84 -4.35 -10.48
C VAL A 195 -2.28 -3.13 -11.22
N PHE A 196 -2.11 -3.24 -12.52
CA PHE A 196 -1.62 -2.16 -13.36
C PHE A 196 -2.34 -2.20 -14.71
N LYS A 197 -2.93 -1.08 -15.11
CA LYS A 197 -3.69 -0.94 -16.38
C LYS A 197 -4.70 -2.08 -16.60
N GLY A 198 -5.43 -2.45 -15.56
CA GLY A 198 -6.45 -3.49 -15.62
C GLY A 198 -5.95 -4.94 -15.57
N LYS A 199 -4.64 -5.15 -15.42
CA LYS A 199 -4.03 -6.48 -15.42
C LYS A 199 -3.26 -6.72 -14.13
N ILE A 200 -3.16 -7.98 -13.72
CA ILE A 200 -2.36 -8.35 -12.55
C ILE A 200 -0.98 -8.79 -13.02
N TYR A 201 0.02 -8.03 -12.62
CA TYR A 201 1.43 -8.34 -12.84
C TYR A 201 1.99 -9.00 -11.57
N LEU A 202 2.69 -10.11 -11.75
CA LEU A 202 3.34 -10.89 -10.71
C LEU A 202 4.85 -10.71 -10.81
N LEU A 203 5.51 -10.61 -9.67
CA LEU A 203 6.97 -10.54 -9.59
C LEU A 203 7.52 -11.86 -9.07
N THR A 204 8.53 -12.41 -9.74
CA THR A 204 9.25 -13.58 -9.24
C THR A 204 10.43 -13.18 -8.37
N ASN A 205 10.94 -14.16 -7.64
CA ASN A 205 12.15 -14.03 -6.84
C ASN A 205 13.46 -13.88 -7.66
N HIS A 206 13.38 -13.89 -8.99
CA HIS A 206 14.49 -13.59 -9.91
C HIS A 206 14.29 -12.27 -10.68
N GLY A 207 13.31 -11.45 -10.29
CA GLY A 207 13.03 -10.18 -10.97
C GLY A 207 12.30 -10.33 -12.31
N GLU A 208 11.77 -11.52 -12.61
CA GLU A 208 10.95 -11.76 -13.79
C GLU A 208 9.51 -11.33 -13.52
N ILE A 209 8.77 -10.99 -14.57
CA ILE A 209 7.38 -10.57 -14.47
C ILE A 209 6.47 -11.56 -15.19
N GLY A 210 5.43 -12.00 -14.49
CA GLY A 210 4.31 -12.74 -15.07
C GLY A 210 3.06 -11.85 -15.16
N VAL A 211 2.15 -12.18 -16.06
CA VAL A 211 0.82 -11.55 -16.13
C VAL A 211 -0.24 -12.63 -15.99
N ILE A 212 -1.20 -12.42 -15.08
CA ILE A 212 -2.37 -13.29 -14.99
C ILE A 212 -3.31 -12.95 -16.14
N ARG A 213 -3.69 -13.97 -16.91
CA ARG A 213 -4.64 -13.88 -18.02
C ARG A 213 -5.88 -14.70 -17.75
N LYS A 214 -6.99 -14.29 -18.38
CA LYS A 214 -8.30 -14.99 -18.36
C LYS A 214 -8.70 -15.46 -16.96
N LEU A 215 -9.01 -14.50 -16.08
CA LEU A 215 -9.40 -14.79 -14.69
C LEU A 215 -10.59 -15.77 -14.57
N ASN A 216 -11.40 -15.85 -15.64
CA ASN A 216 -12.53 -16.74 -15.82
C ASN A 216 -12.36 -17.56 -17.11
N PRO A 217 -12.65 -18.89 -17.12
CA PRO A 217 -12.94 -19.75 -15.96
C PRO A 217 -11.67 -20.26 -15.25
N HIS A 218 -10.53 -20.30 -15.94
CA HIS A 218 -9.26 -20.83 -15.44
C HIS A 218 -8.14 -19.83 -15.68
N PRO A 219 -7.68 -19.10 -14.64
CA PRO A 219 -6.55 -18.21 -14.79
C PRO A 219 -5.31 -18.99 -15.20
N TYR A 220 -4.47 -18.36 -16.01
CA TYR A 220 -3.13 -18.84 -16.28
C TYR A 220 -2.14 -17.67 -16.26
N VAL A 221 -0.88 -17.98 -15.96
CA VAL A 221 0.20 -16.98 -15.92
C VAL A 221 1.02 -17.08 -17.20
N THR A 222 1.22 -15.94 -17.86
CA THR A 222 2.19 -15.82 -18.96
C THR A 222 3.40 -15.04 -18.45
N MET A 223 4.58 -15.65 -18.48
CA MET A 223 5.83 -14.95 -18.20
C MET A 223 6.17 -14.02 -19.35
N LEU A 224 6.58 -12.79 -19.04
CA LEU A 224 7.05 -11.84 -20.03
C LEU A 224 8.54 -12.07 -20.30
N GLU A 225 8.92 -12.08 -21.59
CA GLU A 225 10.32 -12.11 -22.00
C GLU A 225 10.92 -10.71 -21.82
N ILE A 226 11.50 -10.49 -20.64
CA ILE A 226 12.15 -9.24 -20.26
C ILE A 226 13.64 -9.51 -20.05
N GLU A 227 14.48 -8.58 -20.48
CA GLU A 227 15.92 -8.64 -20.21
C GLU A 227 16.19 -8.72 -18.70
N SER A 228 16.86 -9.80 -18.28
CA SER A 228 17.17 -10.03 -16.87
C SER A 228 18.23 -9.05 -16.37
N ILE A 229 18.03 -8.53 -15.17
CA ILE A 229 19.03 -7.70 -14.47
C ILE A 229 20.02 -8.59 -13.68
N GLY A 230 19.84 -9.92 -13.71
CA GLY A 230 20.75 -10.87 -13.05
C GLY A 230 20.63 -10.94 -11.53
N TYR A 231 19.56 -10.40 -10.92
CA TYR A 231 19.35 -10.50 -9.48
C TYR A 231 18.77 -11.86 -9.07
N SER A 232 19.19 -12.32 -7.88
CA SER A 232 18.61 -13.46 -7.17
C SER A 232 18.06 -12.97 -5.83
N SER A 233 16.84 -13.37 -5.45
CA SER A 233 16.22 -12.97 -4.17
C SER A 233 17.00 -13.38 -2.93
N PHE A 234 17.92 -14.34 -3.05
CA PHE A 234 18.80 -14.72 -1.95
C PHE A 234 19.76 -13.58 -1.57
N GLU A 235 19.97 -12.61 -2.46
CA GLU A 235 20.88 -11.48 -2.29
C GLU A 235 20.13 -10.14 -2.12
N VAL A 236 18.90 -10.05 -2.65
CA VAL A 236 18.16 -8.79 -2.77
C VAL A 236 16.67 -8.98 -2.42
N ASN A 237 16.11 -8.05 -1.64
CA ASN A 237 14.66 -7.96 -1.45
C ASN A 237 14.04 -7.22 -2.63
N LEU A 238 13.15 -7.89 -3.36
CA LEU A 238 12.47 -7.33 -4.53
C LEU A 238 11.01 -6.97 -4.20
N GLN A 239 10.53 -5.84 -4.73
CA GLN A 239 9.14 -5.42 -4.64
C GLN A 239 8.66 -4.87 -5.98
N LEU A 240 7.39 -5.15 -6.31
CA LEU A 240 6.72 -4.59 -7.48
C LEU A 240 5.78 -3.47 -7.03
N LEU A 241 5.77 -2.37 -7.77
CA LEU A 241 4.93 -1.22 -7.49
C LEU A 241 4.36 -0.66 -8.81
N ALA A 242 3.06 -0.39 -8.82
CA ALA A 242 2.42 0.38 -9.87
C ALA A 242 2.20 1.80 -9.37
N ILE A 243 2.60 2.80 -10.16
CA ILE A 243 2.25 4.20 -9.91
C ILE A 243 1.95 4.90 -11.22
N ASP A 244 0.82 5.59 -11.27
CA ASP A 244 0.32 6.28 -12.46
C ASP A 244 0.38 5.33 -13.68
N ASP A 245 1.17 5.68 -14.70
CA ASP A 245 1.39 4.91 -15.91
C ASP A 245 2.69 4.08 -15.91
N LYS A 246 3.30 3.86 -14.74
CA LYS A 246 4.59 3.19 -14.59
C LYS A 246 4.49 1.92 -13.75
N LEU A 247 5.17 0.88 -14.22
CA LEU A 247 5.42 -0.34 -13.46
C LEU A 247 6.88 -0.36 -13.02
N LEU A 248 7.11 -0.39 -11.71
CA LEU A 248 8.41 -0.22 -11.09
C LEU A 248 8.80 -1.47 -10.31
N MET A 249 10.07 -1.86 -10.41
CA MET A 249 10.70 -2.85 -9.54
C MET A 249 11.68 -2.15 -8.60
N ILE A 250 11.54 -2.42 -7.30
CA ILE A 250 12.42 -1.91 -6.26
C ILE A 250 13.31 -3.05 -5.77
N CYS A 251 14.61 -2.83 -5.84
CA CYS A 251 15.65 -3.74 -5.38
C CYS A 251 16.32 -3.16 -4.13
N ARG A 252 16.29 -3.90 -3.03
CA ARG A 252 17.02 -3.56 -1.78
C ARG A 252 18.09 -4.62 -1.51
N ASN A 253 19.35 -4.23 -1.63
CA ASN A 253 20.47 -5.11 -1.31
C ASN A 253 20.74 -5.10 0.21
N GLY A 254 20.66 -6.27 0.83
CA GLY A 254 20.77 -6.45 2.28
C GLY A 254 22.13 -7.00 2.76
N LEU A 255 23.06 -7.30 1.84
CA LEU A 255 24.29 -8.02 2.18
C LEU A 255 25.41 -7.13 2.74
N GLN A 256 25.33 -5.81 2.59
CA GLN A 256 26.31 -4.90 3.20
C GLN A 256 25.79 -4.39 4.54
N ILE A 257 26.33 -4.97 5.61
CA ILE A 257 26.04 -4.65 7.03
C ILE A 257 26.17 -3.14 7.34
N GLN A 258 26.83 -2.35 6.49
CA GLN A 258 27.05 -0.92 6.71
C GLN A 258 26.23 0.03 5.81
N ARG A 259 25.63 -0.44 4.69
CA ARG A 259 24.92 0.47 3.78
C ARG A 259 23.83 -0.24 2.98
N GLU A 260 22.57 0.05 3.32
CA GLU A 260 21.43 -0.36 2.50
C GLU A 260 21.46 0.41 1.18
N GLN A 261 21.59 -0.33 0.06
CA GLN A 261 21.50 0.22 -1.27
C GLN A 261 20.12 -0.08 -1.87
N PHE A 262 19.53 0.95 -2.46
CA PHE A 262 18.24 0.88 -3.12
C PHE A 262 18.41 1.21 -4.59
N GLN A 263 17.87 0.35 -5.45
CA GLN A 263 17.79 0.59 -6.88
C GLN A 263 16.33 0.46 -7.31
N VAL A 264 15.90 1.37 -8.18
CA VAL A 264 14.53 1.38 -8.72
C VAL A 264 14.62 1.31 -10.22
N PHE A 265 13.86 0.40 -10.81
CA PHE A 265 13.81 0.17 -12.24
C PHE A 265 12.40 0.41 -12.75
N GLU A 266 12.27 1.13 -13.85
CA GLU A 266 11.02 1.30 -14.59
C GLU A 266 10.97 0.30 -15.75
N LEU A 267 9.84 -0.40 -15.92
CA LEU A 267 9.67 -1.30 -17.06
C LEU A 267 9.38 -0.50 -18.32
N ASN A 268 10.27 -0.58 -19.31
CA ASN A 268 9.99 -0.09 -20.65
C ASN A 268 9.26 -1.18 -21.44
N PHE A 269 7.94 -1.04 -21.59
CA PHE A 269 7.11 -2.01 -22.31
C PHE A 269 7.44 -2.16 -23.80
N SER A 270 7.94 -1.10 -24.45
CA SER A 270 8.30 -1.14 -25.88
C SER A 270 9.56 -1.93 -26.13
N MET A 271 10.52 -1.85 -25.21
CA MET A 271 11.80 -2.55 -25.30
C MET A 271 11.84 -3.86 -24.51
N MET A 272 10.81 -4.14 -23.71
CA MET A 272 10.77 -5.25 -22.74
C MET A 272 12.06 -5.34 -21.90
N LYS A 273 12.45 -4.21 -21.30
CA LYS A 273 13.62 -4.14 -20.43
C LYS A 273 13.40 -3.25 -19.23
N TRP A 274 14.12 -3.57 -18.16
CA TRP A 274 14.19 -2.73 -16.98
C TRP A 274 15.17 -1.59 -17.19
N VAL A 275 14.72 -0.36 -16.97
CA VAL A 275 15.55 0.85 -17.07
C VAL A 275 15.74 1.41 -15.67
N LYS A 276 16.99 1.47 -15.19
CA LYS A 276 17.32 2.04 -13.90
C LYS A 276 16.92 3.52 -13.86
N MET A 277 16.22 3.92 -12.81
CA MET A 277 15.89 5.32 -12.56
C MET A 277 17.08 6.01 -11.90
N GLU A 278 17.61 7.05 -12.54
CA GLU A 278 18.68 7.89 -11.98
C GLU A 278 18.14 9.05 -11.14
N ASN A 279 16.83 9.37 -11.29
CA ASN A 279 16.14 10.34 -10.46
C ASN A 279 14.63 10.03 -10.38
N PHE A 280 13.97 10.59 -9.36
CA PHE A 280 12.52 10.56 -9.14
C PHE A 280 11.87 11.94 -9.37
N ASN A 281 12.63 12.93 -9.84
CA ASN A 281 12.19 14.31 -10.01
C ASN A 281 11.49 14.86 -8.75
N ASP A 282 10.25 15.32 -8.88
CA ASP A 282 9.41 15.90 -7.82
C ASP A 282 8.81 14.84 -6.86
N GLN A 283 9.12 13.56 -7.07
CA GLN A 283 8.58 12.46 -6.28
C GLN A 283 9.59 11.97 -5.25
N ALA A 284 9.07 11.35 -4.19
CA ALA A 284 9.86 10.61 -3.22
C ALA A 284 9.27 9.20 -3.04
N LEU A 285 10.15 8.22 -2.85
CA LEU A 285 9.78 6.83 -2.57
C LEU A 285 9.68 6.63 -1.06
N PHE A 286 8.57 6.10 -0.59
CA PHE A 286 8.35 5.73 0.80
C PHE A 286 8.40 4.21 0.89
N LEU A 287 9.30 3.67 1.71
CA LEU A 287 9.62 2.25 1.70
C LEU A 287 9.58 1.61 3.09
N ARG A 288 8.93 0.44 3.14
CA ARG A 288 8.94 -0.52 4.24
C ARG A 288 8.58 -1.93 3.74
N HIS A 289 8.89 -2.96 4.51
CA HIS A 289 8.58 -4.36 4.17
C HIS A 289 7.08 -4.59 3.87
N ARG A 290 6.17 -3.88 4.55
CA ARG A 290 4.71 -4.09 4.45
C ARG A 290 3.99 -3.10 3.53
N SER A 291 4.70 -2.07 3.06
CA SER A 291 4.10 -0.94 2.35
C SER A 291 5.19 -0.16 1.62
N SER A 292 4.98 0.07 0.33
CA SER A 292 5.80 0.98 -0.46
C SER A 292 4.93 1.79 -1.40
N GLY A 293 5.40 2.97 -1.77
CA GLY A 293 4.66 3.86 -2.64
C GLY A 293 5.44 5.14 -2.92
N PHE A 294 5.21 5.69 -4.10
CA PHE A 294 5.72 7.01 -4.46
C PHE A 294 4.67 8.07 -4.13
N SER A 295 5.14 9.26 -3.77
CA SER A 295 4.27 10.42 -3.61
C SER A 295 4.93 11.65 -4.19
N ASN A 296 4.13 12.51 -4.82
CA ASN A 296 4.59 13.76 -5.39
C ASN A 296 4.62 14.84 -4.29
N VAL A 297 5.84 15.24 -3.92
CA VAL A 297 6.10 16.16 -2.81
C VAL A 297 5.54 17.54 -3.08
N THR A 298 5.54 17.98 -4.34
CA THR A 298 5.07 19.33 -4.75
C THR A 298 3.57 19.53 -4.59
N ARG A 299 2.80 18.44 -4.47
CA ARG A 299 1.35 18.50 -4.24
C ARG A 299 0.99 18.85 -2.80
N TRP A 300 1.94 18.78 -1.87
CA TRP A 300 1.68 19.03 -0.46
C TRP A 300 1.72 20.53 -0.19
N SER A 301 0.73 21.03 0.55
CA SER A 301 0.66 22.44 0.91
C SER A 301 1.90 22.89 1.68
N GLY A 302 2.65 23.86 1.14
CA GLY A 302 3.83 24.42 1.79
C GLY A 302 5.08 23.53 1.72
N SER A 303 5.18 22.64 0.73
CA SER A 303 6.24 21.64 0.66
C SER A 303 7.66 22.25 0.62
N ARG A 304 8.49 21.90 1.61
CA ARG A 304 9.96 22.15 1.63
C ARG A 304 10.75 20.85 1.80
N GLN A 305 10.06 19.72 1.71
CA GLN A 305 10.61 18.41 1.96
C GLN A 305 11.55 18.00 0.82
N PRO A 306 12.57 17.19 1.13
CA PRO A 306 13.42 16.60 0.11
C PRO A 306 12.58 15.82 -0.93
N MET A 307 12.73 16.18 -2.19
CA MET A 307 12.31 15.38 -3.35
C MET A 307 13.49 14.51 -3.82
N ASN A 308 13.24 13.64 -4.80
CA ASN A 308 14.28 12.79 -5.38
C ASN A 308 15.04 11.93 -4.34
N CYS A 309 14.29 11.35 -3.41
CA CYS A 309 14.83 10.66 -2.24
C CYS A 309 13.97 9.45 -1.84
N ILE A 310 14.49 8.65 -0.91
CA ILE A 310 13.82 7.47 -0.36
C ILE A 310 13.66 7.63 1.15
N TYR A 311 12.42 7.70 1.62
CA TYR A 311 12.05 7.64 3.03
C TYR A 311 11.93 6.19 3.48
N ASN A 312 12.97 5.68 4.13
CA ASN A 312 13.02 4.32 4.63
C ASN A 312 12.71 4.28 6.15
N LEU A 313 11.73 3.46 6.53
CA LEU A 313 11.53 3.11 7.94
C LEU A 313 12.43 1.91 8.24
N GLY A 314 13.45 2.07 9.08
CA GLY A 314 14.49 1.05 9.35
C GLY A 314 13.99 -0.18 10.13
N ILE A 315 14.58 -1.37 9.88
CA ILE A 315 14.12 -2.68 10.41
C ILE A 315 14.58 -2.92 11.86
N SER A 316 15.79 -2.51 12.24
CA SER A 316 16.47 -2.98 13.46
C SER A 316 16.57 -1.95 14.59
N ASP A 317 16.84 -0.68 14.28
CA ASP A 317 17.28 0.29 15.30
C ASP A 317 16.25 1.39 15.61
N GLY A 318 15.06 1.32 15.01
CA GLY A 318 14.06 2.39 15.09
C GLY A 318 14.47 3.68 14.36
N ILE A 319 15.62 3.68 13.68
CA ILE A 319 16.14 4.82 12.93
C ILE A 319 15.39 4.93 11.61
N CYS A 320 14.86 6.12 11.37
CA CYS A 320 14.21 6.52 10.14
C CYS A 320 15.24 7.25 9.27
N THR A 321 15.52 6.73 8.07
CA THR A 321 16.60 7.22 7.21
C THR A 321 16.10 7.69 5.86
N LEU A 322 16.63 8.83 5.44
CA LEU A 322 16.45 9.42 4.13
C LEU A 322 17.65 9.05 3.27
N HIS A 323 17.43 8.28 2.20
CA HIS A 323 18.47 7.95 1.23
C HIS A 323 18.32 8.81 -0.02
N PHE A 324 19.44 9.11 -0.67
CA PHE A 324 19.48 9.82 -1.93
C PHE A 324 20.08 8.90 -3.00
N LEU A 325 19.71 9.13 -4.26
CA LEU A 325 20.18 8.34 -5.41
C LEU A 325 21.62 8.68 -5.82
N ASP A 326 22.17 9.78 -5.33
CA ASP A 326 23.51 10.30 -5.67
C ASP A 326 24.61 9.84 -4.70
N ASP A 327 24.42 8.67 -4.07
CA ASP A 327 25.37 8.04 -3.15
C ASP A 327 25.82 8.92 -1.96
N ARG A 328 25.07 9.97 -1.62
CA ARG A 328 25.27 10.72 -0.39
C ARG A 328 24.92 9.87 0.83
N ASP A 329 25.49 10.24 1.98
CA ASP A 329 25.21 9.54 3.22
C ASP A 329 23.73 9.69 3.63
N PRO A 330 23.10 8.60 4.12
CA PRO A 330 21.73 8.66 4.59
C PRO A 330 21.59 9.69 5.72
N LYS A 331 20.51 10.48 5.68
CA LYS A 331 20.21 11.47 6.73
C LYS A 331 19.09 10.96 7.63
N PRO A 332 19.16 11.15 8.96
CA PRO A 332 18.02 10.85 9.81
C PRO A 332 16.87 11.83 9.56
N PHE A 333 15.63 11.38 9.75
CA PHE A 333 14.44 12.23 9.80
C PHE A 333 13.62 11.92 11.07
N PRO A 334 12.67 12.81 11.48
CA PRO A 334 11.92 12.64 12.72
C PRO A 334 11.32 11.23 12.82
N SER A 335 11.75 10.49 13.84
CA SER A 335 11.18 9.18 14.13
C SER A 335 9.81 9.35 14.77
N PRO A 336 8.89 8.39 14.56
CA PRO A 336 7.67 8.33 15.33
C PRO A 336 8.00 8.20 16.82
N PRO A 337 7.15 8.71 17.72
CA PRO A 337 7.37 8.58 19.16
C PRO A 337 7.55 7.10 19.54
N PRO A 338 8.50 6.78 20.44
CA PRO A 338 8.78 5.41 20.83
C PRO A 338 7.52 4.79 21.43
N GLN A 339 6.94 3.82 20.74
CA GLN A 339 5.99 2.92 21.38
C GLN A 339 6.79 2.02 22.35
N PRO A 340 6.19 1.51 23.44
CA PRO A 340 6.78 0.44 24.22
C PRO A 340 6.83 -0.83 23.36
N ILE A 341 7.86 -0.96 22.52
CA ILE A 341 8.09 -2.10 21.64
C ILE A 341 9.11 -3.00 22.32
N THR A 342 8.64 -4.09 22.91
CA THR A 342 9.49 -5.24 23.24
C THR A 342 9.87 -5.97 21.96
N ARG A 343 11.09 -6.54 21.94
CA ARG A 343 11.90 -7.11 20.83
C ARG A 343 11.26 -8.19 19.91
N ALA A 344 9.94 -8.29 19.76
CA ALA A 344 9.28 -9.23 18.85
C ALA A 344 8.66 -8.51 17.65
N SER A 345 9.17 -8.85 16.46
CA SER A 345 9.00 -8.30 15.11
C SER A 345 7.58 -8.22 14.51
N SER A 346 6.50 -8.16 15.30
CA SER A 346 5.12 -8.04 14.76
C SER A 346 4.56 -6.62 14.67
N GLY A 347 5.13 -5.64 15.38
CA GLY A 347 4.62 -4.25 15.51
C GLY A 347 5.39 -3.15 14.78
N ALA A 348 6.18 -3.48 13.77
CA ALA A 348 6.99 -2.50 13.06
C ALA A 348 6.13 -1.40 12.39
N PRO A 349 6.54 -0.12 12.44
CA PRO A 349 5.85 0.95 11.74
C PRO A 349 5.88 0.72 10.23
N PHE A 350 4.84 1.16 9.54
CA PHE A 350 4.70 1.06 8.09
C PHE A 350 4.00 2.29 7.50
N TRP A 351 4.15 2.52 6.21
CA TRP A 351 3.55 3.65 5.50
C TRP A 351 2.10 3.37 5.13
N TYR A 352 1.28 4.41 5.23
CA TYR A 352 -0.08 4.46 4.71
C TYR A 352 -0.19 5.62 3.73
N PHE A 353 -0.85 5.35 2.61
CA PHE A 353 -0.97 6.26 1.48
C PHE A 353 -2.43 6.69 1.38
N PRO A 354 -2.80 7.91 1.83
CA PRO A 354 -4.20 8.33 1.86
C PRO A 354 -4.89 8.26 0.49
N ASN A 355 -4.15 8.51 -0.59
CA ASN A 355 -4.64 8.41 -1.97
C ASN A 355 -5.08 7.00 -2.37
N LEU A 356 -4.55 5.95 -1.73
CA LEU A 356 -4.97 4.57 -1.98
C LEU A 356 -6.25 4.20 -1.21
N SER A 357 -6.79 5.08 -0.36
CA SER A 357 -7.97 4.79 0.48
C SER A 357 -9.31 4.97 -0.24
N GLY A 358 -9.33 5.59 -1.42
CA GLY A 358 -10.57 6.00 -2.07
C GLY A 358 -11.09 5.02 -3.13
N SER A 359 -10.29 4.06 -3.60
CA SER A 359 -10.67 3.14 -4.66
C SER A 359 -9.87 1.84 -4.60
N VAL A 360 -10.49 0.75 -5.02
CA VAL A 360 -9.83 -0.54 -5.29
C VAL A 360 -9.48 -0.57 -6.77
N ASP A 361 -8.28 -1.04 -7.11
CA ASP A 361 -7.84 -1.13 -8.50
C ASP A 361 -8.76 -2.05 -9.31
N ALA A 362 -9.19 -1.59 -10.48
CA ALA A 362 -10.09 -2.33 -11.36
C ALA A 362 -9.30 -3.20 -12.34
N LEU A 363 -9.82 -4.39 -12.62
CA LEU A 363 -9.41 -5.24 -13.72
C LEU A 363 -10.23 -4.92 -14.97
N TYR A 364 -9.62 -5.10 -16.13
CA TYR A 364 -10.32 -5.04 -17.41
C TYR A 364 -10.30 -6.45 -18.00
N GLU A 365 -11.46 -6.93 -18.44
CA GLU A 365 -11.49 -8.18 -19.21
C GLU A 365 -10.75 -7.96 -20.55
N ASP A 366 -9.93 -8.95 -20.91
CA ASP A 366 -9.14 -8.98 -22.15
C ASP A 366 -10.00 -9.40 -23.35
#